data_AF-A0ABC8TIF4-F1
#
_entry.id   AF-A0ABC8TIF4-F1
#
_cell.length_a   1.000
_cell.length_b   1.000
_cell.length_c   1.000
_cell.angle_alpha   90.00
_cell.angle_beta   90.00
_cell.angle_gamma   90.00
#
_symmetry.space_group_name_H-M   'P 1'
#
loop_
_entity.id
_entity.type
_entity.pdbx_description
1 polymer ?
#
loop_
_entity_poly.entity_id
_entity_poly.type
_entity_poly.pdbx_seq_one_letter_code
_entity_poly.pdbx_strand_id
1 'polypeptide(L)'
;MVDVEFKGSAHRIRKCAFDLLCIGDDLMDDDDSWDLMGRDLQLKSTFLYCDFNKMISSAPNNQKKALTDLANKLFCSIEELDHAVKIRSIHLTNDRYNEAAVILQEVMALMPSDT
;
A
#
# COMPACT_ATOMS: atom_id res chain seq x y z
N MET A 1 20.00 12.82 -11.67
CA MET A 1 19.95 12.00 -10.43
C MET A 1 18.52 11.86 -9.89
N VAL A 2 17.75 12.96 -9.79
CA VAL A 2 16.34 12.96 -9.34
C VAL A 2 15.44 11.96 -10.11
N ASP A 3 15.63 11.83 -11.43
CA ASP A 3 14.84 10.94 -12.29
C ASP A 3 15.03 9.43 -11.95
N VAL A 4 16.26 9.01 -11.63
CA VAL A 4 16.57 7.60 -11.32
C VAL A 4 16.00 7.20 -9.96
N GLU A 5 16.10 8.07 -8.97
CA GLU A 5 15.55 7.79 -7.64
C GLU A 5 14.02 7.78 -7.64
N PHE A 6 13.40 8.68 -8.41
CA PHE A 6 11.95 8.72 -8.59
C PHE A 6 11.42 7.44 -9.24
N LYS A 7 12.06 6.99 -10.34
CA LYS A 7 11.74 5.70 -11.00
C LYS A 7 11.91 4.52 -10.05
N GLY A 8 12.99 4.51 -9.26
CA GLY A 8 13.23 3.47 -8.26
C GLY A 8 12.13 3.40 -7.20
N SER A 9 11.69 4.54 -6.67
CA SER A 9 10.56 4.59 -5.71
C SER A 9 9.23 4.20 -6.36
N ALA A 10 8.94 4.67 -7.57
CA ALA A 10 7.74 4.28 -8.31
C ALA A 10 7.66 2.76 -8.55
N HIS A 11 8.78 2.16 -8.95
CA HIS A 11 8.87 0.71 -9.14
C HIS A 11 8.60 -0.06 -7.83
N ARG A 12 9.21 0.35 -6.71
CA ARG A 12 9.01 -0.29 -5.40
C ARG A 12 7.59 -0.11 -4.88
N ILE A 13 7.01 1.08 -5.02
CA ILE A 13 5.61 1.35 -4.67
C ILE A 13 4.68 0.43 -5.46
N ARG A 14 4.86 0.36 -6.79
CA ARG A 14 4.04 -0.50 -7.65
C ARG A 14 4.17 -1.97 -7.26
N LYS A 15 5.39 -2.45 -7.02
CA LYS A 15 5.63 -3.83 -6.59
C LYS A 15 4.96 -4.13 -5.25
N CYS A 16 5.13 -3.24 -4.28
CA CYS A 16 4.51 -3.41 -2.96
C CYS A 16 2.97 -3.41 -3.06
N ALA A 17 2.40 -2.54 -3.91
CA ALA A 17 0.97 -2.51 -4.16
C ALA A 17 0.45 -3.80 -4.81
N PHE A 18 1.20 -4.34 -5.78
CA PHE A 18 0.91 -5.64 -6.38
C PHE A 18 0.95 -6.77 -5.35
N ASP A 19 2.00 -6.83 -4.51
CA ASP A 19 2.11 -7.87 -3.49
C ASP A 19 0.93 -7.80 -2.51
N LEU A 20 0.50 -6.60 -2.08
CA LEU A 20 -0.67 -6.41 -1.22
C LEU A 20 -1.98 -6.87 -1.91
N LEU A 21 -2.12 -6.64 -3.22
CA LEU A 21 -3.25 -7.14 -4.02
C LEU A 21 -3.29 -8.67 -4.17
N CYS A 22 -2.19 -9.37 -3.87
CA CYS A 22 -2.17 -10.84 -3.89
C CYS A 22 -2.49 -11.47 -2.53
N ILE A 23 -2.51 -10.69 -1.42
CA ILE A 23 -2.75 -11.22 -0.06
C ILE A 23 -4.21 -11.68 0.13
N GLY A 24 -5.17 -11.09 -0.59
CA GLY A 24 -6.60 -11.37 -0.42
C GLY A 24 -7.01 -12.82 -0.70
N ASP A 25 -6.19 -13.55 -1.46
CA ASP A 25 -6.48 -14.92 -1.88
C ASP A 25 -6.04 -15.99 -0.84
N ASP A 26 -5.29 -15.60 0.20
CA ASP A 26 -4.59 -16.52 1.12
C ASP A 26 -5.08 -16.46 2.58
N LEU A 27 -6.32 -15.97 2.81
CA LEU A 27 -6.86 -15.77 4.17
C LEU A 27 -7.19 -17.11 4.86
N MET A 28 -6.24 -17.63 5.64
CA MET A 28 -6.43 -18.79 6.52
C MET A 28 -6.87 -18.32 7.91
N ASP A 29 -7.93 -18.91 8.46
CA ASP A 29 -8.46 -18.57 9.78
C ASP A 29 -7.77 -19.37 10.90
N ASP A 30 -6.50 -19.05 11.12
CA ASP A 30 -5.69 -19.57 12.23
C ASP A 30 -4.80 -18.47 12.83
N ASP A 31 -4.42 -18.65 14.09
CA ASP A 31 -3.71 -17.66 14.89
C ASP A 31 -2.37 -17.23 14.26
N ASP A 32 -1.61 -18.18 13.71
CA ASP A 32 -0.30 -17.91 13.11
C ASP A 32 -0.46 -17.10 11.81
N SER A 33 -1.49 -17.41 11.01
CA SER A 33 -1.82 -16.70 9.78
C SER A 33 -2.24 -15.25 10.03
N TRP A 34 -3.07 -15.00 11.04
CA TRP A 34 -3.46 -13.64 11.44
C TRP A 34 -2.25 -12.80 11.87
N ASP A 35 -1.39 -13.38 12.71
CA ASP A 35 -0.21 -12.70 13.21
C ASP A 35 0.83 -12.45 12.09
N LEU A 36 0.97 -13.39 11.15
CA LEU A 36 1.83 -13.24 9.97
C LEU A 36 1.32 -12.12 9.06
N MET A 37 0.02 -12.09 8.78
CA MET A 37 -0.62 -11.07 7.95
C MET A 37 -0.43 -9.68 8.53
N GLY A 38 -0.65 -9.51 9.84
CA GLY A 38 -0.44 -8.24 10.52
C GLY A 38 1.00 -7.74 10.42
N ARG A 39 1.99 -8.63 10.61
CA ARG A 39 3.42 -8.28 10.48
C ARG A 39 3.79 -7.92 9.05
N ASP A 40 3.32 -8.69 8.06
CA ASP A 40 3.61 -8.42 6.65
C ASP A 40 3.00 -7.08 6.20
N LEU A 41 1.75 -6.81 6.58
CA LEU A 41 1.07 -5.56 6.29
C LEU A 41 1.83 -4.35 6.87
N GLN A 42 2.26 -4.43 8.13
CA GLN A 42 3.03 -3.36 8.80
C GLN A 42 4.38 -3.14 8.13
N LEU A 43 5.08 -4.21 7.76
CA LEU A 43 6.36 -4.13 7.06
C LEU A 43 6.20 -3.44 5.71
N LYS A 44 5.23 -3.89 4.89
CA LYS A 44 4.92 -3.32 3.58
C LYS A 44 4.49 -1.85 3.67
N SER A 45 3.64 -1.53 4.65
CA SER A 45 3.21 -0.14 4.94
C SER A 45 4.40 0.77 5.24
N THR A 46 5.36 0.30 6.05
CA THR A 46 6.58 1.07 6.37
C THR A 46 7.42 1.36 5.13
N PHE A 47 7.62 0.38 4.25
CA PHE A 47 8.34 0.59 2.99
C PHE A 47 7.61 1.55 2.06
N LEU A 48 6.29 1.41 1.92
CA LEU A 48 5.46 2.34 1.15
C LEU A 48 5.59 3.77 1.68
N TYR A 49 5.55 3.96 3.00
CA TYR A 49 5.64 5.28 3.62
C TYR A 49 6.97 5.96 3.29
N CYS A 50 8.08 5.23 3.39
CA CYS A 50 9.40 5.73 3.01
C CYS A 50 9.46 6.15 1.53
N ASP A 51 8.95 5.32 0.63
CA ASP A 51 8.98 5.61 -0.81
C ASP A 51 8.03 6.73 -1.22
N PHE A 52 6.81 6.79 -0.67
CA PHE A 52 5.87 7.89 -0.89
C PHE A 52 6.44 9.21 -0.39
N ASN A 53 7.04 9.24 0.82
CA ASN A 53 7.65 10.46 1.34
C ASN A 53 8.78 10.97 0.44
N LYS A 54 9.65 10.07 -0.02
CA LYS A 54 10.71 10.42 -0.96
C LYS A 54 10.13 10.99 -2.26
N MET A 55 9.15 10.30 -2.82
CA MET A 55 8.50 10.71 -4.07
C MET A 55 7.79 12.07 -3.96
N ILE A 56 6.98 12.27 -2.92
CA ILE A 56 6.27 13.54 -2.65
C ILE A 56 7.27 14.68 -2.45
N SER A 57 8.36 14.43 -1.71
CA SER A 57 9.37 15.47 -1.44
C SER A 57 10.05 15.94 -2.73
N SER A 58 10.33 15.02 -3.63
CA SER A 58 11.00 15.27 -4.92
C SER A 58 10.05 15.70 -6.05
N ALA A 59 8.73 15.60 -5.88
CA ALA A 59 7.76 15.92 -6.92
C ALA A 59 7.64 17.44 -7.18
N PRO A 60 7.28 17.87 -8.41
CA PRO A 60 6.87 19.24 -8.71
C PRO A 60 5.65 19.69 -7.88
N ASN A 61 5.56 20.98 -7.53
CA ASN A 61 4.50 21.50 -6.65
C ASN A 61 3.06 21.23 -7.15
N ASN A 62 2.85 21.19 -8.47
CA ASN A 62 1.53 20.88 -9.05
C ASN A 62 1.14 19.39 -8.91
N GLN A 63 2.10 18.49 -8.66
CA GLN A 63 1.88 17.05 -8.46
C GLN A 63 1.88 16.65 -6.99
N LYS A 64 2.58 17.41 -6.12
CA LYS A 64 2.68 17.12 -4.68
C LYS A 64 1.34 16.87 -4.02
N LYS A 65 0.36 17.75 -4.24
CA LYS A 65 -0.97 17.63 -3.62
C LYS A 65 -1.65 16.30 -3.99
N ALA A 66 -1.67 15.95 -5.27
CA ALA A 66 -2.30 14.72 -5.74
C ALA A 66 -1.61 13.47 -5.14
N LEU A 67 -0.27 13.47 -5.08
CA LEU A 67 0.49 12.37 -4.48
C LEU A 67 0.25 12.26 -2.96
N THR A 68 0.21 13.39 -2.25
CA THR A 68 -0.11 13.42 -0.81
C THR A 68 -1.53 12.94 -0.53
N ASP A 69 -2.51 13.39 -1.31
CA ASP A 69 -3.91 12.98 -1.15
C ASP A 69 -4.06 11.46 -1.37
N LEU A 70 -3.40 10.91 -2.40
CA LEU A 70 -3.39 9.47 -2.66
C LEU A 70 -2.68 8.68 -1.56
N ALA A 71 -1.53 9.16 -1.08
CA ALA A 71 -0.80 8.53 0.02
C ALA A 71 -1.65 8.50 1.29
N ASN A 72 -2.29 9.62 1.66
CA ASN A 72 -3.16 9.69 2.83
C ASN A 72 -4.33 8.71 2.70
N LYS A 73 -5.00 8.67 1.54
CA LYS A 73 -6.09 7.72 1.28
C LYS A 73 -5.63 6.27 1.46
N LEU A 74 -4.46 5.92 0.91
CA LEU A 74 -3.87 4.59 1.03
C LEU A 74 -3.55 4.23 2.49
N PHE A 75 -2.84 5.09 3.21
CA PHE A 75 -2.43 4.79 4.58
C PHE A 75 -3.61 4.71 5.55
N CYS A 76 -4.63 5.57 5.40
CA CYS A 76 -5.87 5.42 6.17
C CYS A 76 -6.53 4.06 5.91
N SER A 77 -6.59 3.61 4.65
CA SER A 77 -7.16 2.30 4.33
C SER A 77 -6.33 1.13 4.87
N ILE A 78 -4.99 1.24 4.85
CA ILE A 78 -4.10 0.24 5.46
C ILE A 78 -4.25 0.20 6.98
N GLU A 79 -4.41 1.34 7.65
CA GLU A 79 -4.65 1.41 9.11
C GLU A 79 -5.95 0.71 9.49
N GLU A 80 -7.02 0.93 8.73
CA GLU A 80 -8.30 0.26 8.93
C GLU A 80 -8.22 -1.25 8.66
N LEU A 81 -7.46 -1.67 7.65
CA LEU A 81 -7.17 -3.08 7.38
C LEU A 81 -6.33 -3.73 8.50
N ASP A 82 -5.28 -3.06 8.97
CA ASP A 82 -4.46 -3.52 10.10
C ASP A 82 -5.29 -3.66 11.37
N HIS A 83 -6.23 -2.74 11.62
CA HIS A 83 -7.18 -2.86 12.71
C HIS A 83 -8.05 -4.12 12.58
N ALA A 84 -8.61 -4.37 11.39
CA ALA A 84 -9.44 -5.54 11.11
C ALA A 84 -8.68 -6.87 11.32
N VAL A 85 -7.43 -6.91 10.87
CA VAL A 85 -6.50 -8.04 11.07
C VAL A 85 -6.21 -8.25 12.55
N LYS A 86 -5.95 -7.18 13.32
CA LYS A 86 -5.68 -7.27 14.76
C LYS A 86 -6.86 -7.80 15.58
N ILE A 87 -8.09 -7.47 15.17
CA ILE A 87 -9.30 -8.02 15.82
C ILE A 87 -9.73 -9.37 15.22
N ARG A 88 -8.99 -9.89 14.24
CA ARG A 88 -9.19 -11.19 13.59
C ARG A 88 -10.61 -11.37 13.03
N SER A 89 -11.17 -10.30 12.45
CA SER A 89 -12.51 -10.32 11.89
C SER A 89 -12.45 -10.58 10.39
N ILE A 90 -12.76 -11.80 9.95
CA ILE A 90 -12.76 -12.18 8.53
C ILE A 90 -13.60 -11.22 7.68
N HIS A 91 -14.83 -10.93 8.11
CA HIS A 91 -15.74 -10.05 7.37
C HIS A 91 -15.17 -8.64 7.24
N LEU A 92 -14.69 -8.07 8.35
CA LEU A 92 -14.14 -6.71 8.31
C LEU A 92 -12.84 -6.66 7.50
N THR A 93 -11.97 -7.66 7.64
CA THR A 93 -10.73 -7.74 6.85
C THR A 93 -11.04 -7.81 5.36
N ASN A 94 -12.01 -8.61 4.94
CA ASN A 94 -12.44 -8.66 3.53
C ASN A 94 -13.01 -7.32 3.04
N ASP A 95 -13.85 -6.66 3.83
CA ASP A 95 -14.40 -5.35 3.46
C ASP A 95 -13.29 -4.30 3.31
N ARG A 96 -12.40 -4.20 4.31
CA ARG A 96 -11.27 -3.26 4.31
C ARG A 96 -10.29 -3.58 3.20
N TYR A 97 -10.08 -4.86 2.89
CA TYR A 97 -9.25 -5.29 1.78
C TYR A 97 -9.81 -4.84 0.43
N ASN A 98 -11.11 -5.01 0.20
CA ASN A 98 -11.77 -4.55 -1.02
C ASN A 98 -11.66 -3.03 -1.20
N GLU A 99 -11.81 -2.27 -0.11
CA GLU A 99 -11.60 -0.81 -0.11
C GLU A 99 -10.14 -0.45 -0.45
N ALA A 100 -9.18 -1.13 0.19
CA ALA A 100 -7.75 -0.94 -0.06
C ALA A 100 -7.37 -1.30 -1.50
N ALA A 101 -7.94 -2.38 -2.05
CA ALA A 101 -7.65 -2.88 -3.39
C ALA A 101 -7.93 -1.83 -4.48
N VAL A 102 -9.03 -1.09 -4.36
CA VAL A 102 -9.36 0.02 -5.29
C VAL A 102 -8.27 1.09 -5.26
N ILE A 103 -7.78 1.44 -4.07
CA ILE A 103 -6.73 2.45 -3.90
C ILE A 103 -5.38 1.93 -4.42
N LEU A 104 -5.06 0.67 -4.16
CA LEU A 104 -3.85 0.03 -4.67
C LEU A 104 -3.82 -0.02 -6.20
N GLN A 105 -4.98 -0.25 -6.84
CA GLN A 105 -5.12 -0.15 -8.29
C GLN A 105 -4.90 1.29 -8.81
N GLU A 106 -5.43 2.31 -8.12
CA GLU A 106 -5.14 3.72 -8.42
C GLU A 106 -3.64 4.03 -8.31
N VAL A 107 -2.97 3.52 -7.26
CA VAL A 107 -1.52 3.66 -7.07
C VAL A 107 -0.75 3.00 -8.21
N MET A 108 -1.12 1.79 -8.60
CA MET A 108 -0.49 1.10 -9.74
C MET A 108 -0.73 1.85 -11.06
N ALA A 109 -1.90 2.45 -11.28
CA ALA A 109 -2.15 3.24 -12.48
C ALA A 109 -1.25 4.50 -12.56
N LEU A 110 -0.95 5.11 -11.40
CA LEU A 110 -0.09 6.29 -11.31
C LEU A 110 1.41 5.95 -11.41
N MET A 111 1.79 4.72 -11.05
CA MET A 111 3.17 4.22 -11.11
C MET A 111 3.32 3.18 -12.23
N PRO A 112 3.37 3.59 -13.50
CA PRO A 112 3.50 2.64 -14.61
C PRO A 112 4.84 1.89 -14.52
N SER A 113 4.82 0.60 -14.84
CA SER A 113 6.05 -0.16 -15.02
C SER A 113 6.78 0.36 -16.26
N ASP A 114 8.06 0.70 -16.13
CA ASP A 114 8.97 0.84 -17.26
C ASP A 114 9.00 -0.54 -17.99
N THR A 115 8.19 -0.69 -19.04
CA THR A 115 8.30 -1.81 -20.01
C THR A 115 9.50 -1.59 -20.92
#